data_AF-A0A5K0WWZ9-F1
#
_entry.id   AF-A0A5K0WWZ9-F1
#
_cell.length_a   1.000
_cell.length_b   1.000
_cell.length_c   1.000
_cell.angle_alpha   90.00
_cell.angle_beta   90.00
_cell.angle_gamma   90.00
#
_symmetry.space_group_name_H-M   'P 1'
#
loop_
_entity.id
_entity.type
_entity.pdbx_description
1 polymer ?
#
loop_
_entity_poly.entity_id
_entity_poly.type
_entity_poly.pdbx_seq_one_letter_code
_entity_poly.pdbx_strand_id
1 'polypeptide(L)' 'MGRSKAFLRAGQIAVLDGKRAEVLDNAAKVIQGCWRTFVAYKDFMLKKSAAIKLQAACR' A
#
# COMPACT_ATOMS: atom_id res chain seq x y z
N MET A 1 5.55 -25.85 30.71
CA MET A 1 5.38 -24.57 29.98
C MET A 1 5.70 -23.43 30.92
N GLY A 2 6.60 -22.51 30.56
CA GLY A 2 6.99 -21.42 31.46
C GLY A 2 5.89 -20.35 31.54
N ARG A 3 5.66 -19.81 32.74
CA ARG A 3 4.54 -18.90 33.04
C ARG A 3 4.58 -17.54 32.31
N SER A 4 5.74 -17.11 31.79
CA SER A 4 5.95 -15.75 31.30
C SER A 4 6.40 -15.63 29.84
N LYS A 5 6.65 -16.74 29.14
CA LYS A 5 7.19 -16.73 27.76
C LYS A 5 6.58 -17.84 26.92
N ALA A 6 6.45 -17.58 25.62
CA ALA A 6 6.11 -18.59 24.63
C ALA A 6 7.33 -19.49 24.37
N PHE A 7 7.11 -20.80 24.33
CA PHE A 7 8.15 -21.79 24.04
C PHE A 7 7.88 -22.37 22.65
N LEU A 8 8.86 -22.24 21.77
CA LEU A 8 8.80 -22.74 20.40
C LEU A 8 9.88 -23.81 20.21
N ARG A 9 9.56 -24.84 19.43
CA ARG A 9 10.53 -25.81 18.91
C ARG A 9 11.30 -25.19 17.75
N ALA A 10 12.45 -25.78 17.43
CA ALA A 10 13.25 -25.39 16.27
C ALA A 10 12.40 -25.34 15.00
N GLY A 11 12.58 -24.29 14.19
CA GLY A 11 11.86 -24.08 12.93
C GLY A 11 10.50 -23.38 13.06
N GLN A 12 9.84 -23.37 14.22
CA GLN A 12 8.53 -22.71 14.37
C GLN A 12 8.62 -21.19 14.25
N ILE A 13 9.70 -20.58 14.77
CA ILE A 13 9.91 -19.14 14.68
C ILE A 13 10.08 -18.69 13.22
N ALA A 14 10.79 -19.46 12.39
CA ALA A 14 10.98 -19.14 10.98
C ALA A 14 9.66 -19.16 10.19
N VAL A 15 8.75 -20.07 10.52
CA VAL A 15 7.41 -20.10 9.92
C VAL A 15 6.60 -18.87 10.32
N LEU A 16 6.65 -18.48 11.60
CA LEU A 16 5.96 -17.28 12.09
C LEU A 16 6.53 -16.00 11.45
N ASP A 17 7.85 -15.90 11.33
CA ASP A 17 8.51 -14.75 10.69
C ASP A 17 8.17 -14.67 9.20
N GLY A 18 8.13 -15.82 8.51
CA GLY A 18 7.67 -15.89 7.12
C GLY A 18 6.24 -15.38 6.97
N LYS A 19 5.31 -15.82 7.83
CA LYS A 19 3.93 -15.35 7.78
C LYS A 19 3.80 -13.87 8.12
N ARG A 20 4.59 -13.39 9.10
CA ARG A 20 4.65 -11.97 9.46
C ARG A 20 5.12 -11.13 8.27
N ALA A 21 6.15 -11.56 7.55
CA ALA A 21 6.64 -10.86 6.37
C ALA A 21 5.57 -10.78 5.26
N GLU A 22 4.86 -11.88 5.00
CA GLU A 22 3.76 -11.92 4.01
C GLU A 22 2.64 -10.93 4.36
N VAL A 23 2.21 -10.90 5.63
CA VAL A 23 1.15 -9.98 6.07
C VAL A 23 1.59 -8.52 5.93
N LEU A 24 2.84 -8.20 6.30
CA LEU A 24 3.39 -6.85 6.18
C LEU A 24 3.52 -6.42 4.72
N ASP A 25 4.00 -7.30 3.83
CA ASP A 25 4.10 -7.03 2.39
C ASP A 25 2.73 -6.77 1.77
N ASN A 26 1.72 -7.59 2.10
CA ASN A 26 0.35 -7.40 1.63
C ASN A 26 -0.24 -6.07 2.11
N ALA A 27 -0.05 -5.72 3.39
CA ALA A 27 -0.51 -4.44 3.93
C ALA A 27 0.17 -3.25 3.22
N ALA A 28 1.48 -3.34 2.99
CA ALA A 28 2.23 -2.32 2.27
C ALA A 28 1.72 -2.15 0.83
N LYS A 29 1.46 -3.24 0.10
CA LYS A 29 0.90 -3.20 -1.26
C LYS A 29 -0.44 -2.50 -1.31
N VAL A 30 -1.33 -2.76 -0.35
CA VAL A 30 -2.65 -2.11 -0.26
C VAL A 30 -2.49 -0.59 -0.05
N ILE A 31 -1.72 -0.18 0.96
CA ILE A 31 -1.51 1.24 1.28
C ILE A 31 -0.89 1.98 0.10
N GLN A 32 0.18 1.41 -0.47
CA GLN A 32 0.85 2.02 -1.62
C GLN A 32 -0.05 2.04 -2.86
N GLY A 33 -0.89 1.03 -3.07
CA GLY A 33 -1.88 0.98 -4.15
C GLY A 33 -2.89 2.11 -4.04
N CYS A 34 -3.49 2.30 -2.85
CA CYS A 34 -4.40 3.41 -2.59
C CYS A 34 -3.74 4.77 -2.85
N TRP A 35 -2.48 4.95 -2.39
CA TRP A 35 -1.73 6.17 -2.63
C TRP A 35 -1.50 6.45 -4.12
N ARG A 36 -1.04 5.45 -4.89
CA ARG A 36 -0.81 5.59 -6.34
C ARG A 36 -2.08 6.00 -7.08
N THR A 37 -3.22 5.38 -6.74
CA THR A 37 -4.53 5.74 -7.31
C THR A 37 -4.93 7.18 -6.98
N PHE A 38 -4.75 7.60 -5.73
CA PHE A 38 -5.05 8.97 -5.32
C PHE A 38 -4.22 10.01 -6.09
N VAL A 39 -2.90 9.78 -6.21
CA VAL A 39 -2.01 10.68 -6.96
C VAL A 39 -2.41 10.74 -8.43
N ALA A 40 -2.64 9.60 -9.08
CA ALA A 40 -3.05 9.55 -10.48
C ALA A 40 -4.39 10.29 -10.73
N TYR A 41 -5.37 10.12 -9.83
CA TYR A 41 -6.65 10.82 -9.92
C TYR A 41 -6.48 12.35 -9.79
N LYS A 42 -5.68 12.81 -8.82
CA LYS A 42 -5.39 14.23 -8.63
C LYS A 42 -4.73 14.84 -9.87
N ASP A 43 -3.72 14.16 -10.42
CA ASP A 43 -3.01 14.61 -11.62
C ASP A 43 -3.93 14.67 -12.84
N PHE A 44 -4.80 13.67 -13.01
CA PHE A 44 -5.80 13.65 -14.07
C PHE A 44 -6.75 14.84 -13.96
N MET A 45 -7.27 15.13 -12.76
CA MET A 45 -8.20 16.24 -12.54
C MET A 45 -7.56 17.60 -12.84
N LEU A 46 -6.30 17.80 -12.45
CA LEU A 46 -5.55 19.01 -12.76
C LEU A 46 -5.37 19.18 -14.28
N LYS A 47 -4.93 18.12 -14.97
CA LYS A 47 -4.75 18.13 -16.43
C LYS A 47 -6.06 18.38 -17.17
N LYS A 48 -7.15 17.74 -16.73
CA LYS A 48 -8.50 17.95 -17.28
C LYS A 48 -8.93 19.41 -17.14
N SER A 49 -8.76 20.01 -15.98
CA SER A 49 -9.11 21.42 -15.76
C SER A 49 -8.30 22.36 -16.67
N ALA A 50 -6.99 22.12 -16.79
CA ALA A 50 -6.13 22.89 -17.68
C ALA A 50 -6.53 22.76 -19.15
N ALA A 51 -6.81 21.52 -19.61
CA ALA A 51 -7.25 21.25 -20.98
C ALA A 51 -8.57 21.96 -21.31
N ILE A 52 -9.56 21.92 -20.40
CA ILE A 52 -10.85 22.61 -20.60
C ILE A 52 -10.64 24.13 -20.74
N LYS A 53 -9.82 24.74 -19.89
CA LYS A 53 -9.52 26.18 -19.95
C LYS A 53 -8.84 26.57 -21.27
N LEU A 54 -7.85 25.78 -21.69
CA LEU A 54 -7.16 26.00 -22.96
C LEU A 54 -8.14 25.85 -24.15
N GLN A 55 -8.94 24.79 -24.15
CA GLN A 55 -9.94 24.55 -25.20
C GLN A 55 -10.99 25.66 -25.26
N ALA A 56 -11.40 26.22 -24.13
CA ALA A 56 -12.34 27.34 -24.09
C ALA A 56 -11.73 28.65 -24.59
N ALA A 57 -10.43 28.88 -24.36
CA ALA A 57 -9.73 30.07 -24.85
C ALA A 57 -9.41 30.03 -26.35
N CYS A 58 -9.26 28.84 -26.93
CA CYS A 58 -8.95 28.64 -28.35
C CYS A 58 -10.20 28.43 -29.24
N ARG A 59 -11.39 28.29 -28.64
CA ARG A 59 -12.67 28.25 -29.36
C ARG A 59 -13.22 29.66 -29.50
#